data_AF-A0A482ZDL4-F1
#
_entry.id   AF-A0A482ZDL4-F1
#
_cell.length_a   1.000
_cell.length_b   1.000
_cell.length_c   1.000
_cell.angle_alpha   90.00
_cell.angle_beta   90.00
_cell.angle_gamma   90.00
#
_symmetry.space_group_name_H-M   'P 1'
#
loop_
_entity.id
_entity.type
_entity.pdbx_description
1 polymer ?
#
loop_
_entity_poly.entity_id
_entity_poly.type
_entity_poly.pdbx_seq_one_letter_code
_entity_poly.pdbx_strand_id
1 'polypeptide(L)'
;MGESADDQSGWSVSSAGDVNGDGLDDLIVGAKNAKVGKEYSAGKSYVVFGKQDNTNTIDLSDIAYGIGGFVINGQSAGDQSGWSVSSAGDVNGDGLDDLIVGANTASPSGKTKAGKSYVVFGKQGTDPIELSVITAGKGGFVINGELVRDFSGCSVSSAGDVNGDGLDDLIIGAMYAKYANQGNIVMSGKSYVVFGKKDNTAINLSDIAAGTGGFVINGESTRDYSGDSVSSAGDVNGDGLDDLIVGAHEADPSNKINAGKSYVVFGKKDTYSIELSDISSSGIGGFVINGELAYNESGWSVSSAGDVNGDGLDDLIVGAYGADAGNLYSIKKYNVGKSYVVFGKKDTYSIELSDISSGIGGFVIIGESA
;
A
#
# COMPACT_ATOMS: atom_id res chain seq x y z
N MET A 1 11.10 -21.70 -5.04
CA MET A 1 10.23 -21.80 -6.24
C MET A 1 8.77 -21.81 -5.76
N GLY A 2 7.80 -21.45 -6.59
CA GLY A 2 6.38 -21.49 -6.21
C GLY A 2 5.91 -22.92 -5.88
N GLU A 3 4.92 -23.06 -5.00
CA GLU A 3 4.39 -24.35 -4.54
C GLU A 3 3.61 -25.07 -5.65
N SER A 4 3.10 -24.35 -6.65
CA SER A 4 2.38 -24.91 -7.79
C SER A 4 2.61 -24.12 -9.09
N ALA A 5 2.48 -24.80 -10.23
CA ALA A 5 2.51 -24.13 -11.53
C ALA A 5 1.45 -23.02 -11.61
N ASP A 6 1.82 -21.88 -12.19
CA ASP A 6 0.97 -20.70 -12.42
C ASP A 6 0.40 -20.00 -11.17
N ASP A 7 0.91 -20.31 -9.98
CA ASP A 7 0.48 -19.67 -8.72
C ASP A 7 0.86 -18.18 -8.62
N GLN A 8 1.85 -17.75 -9.42
CA GLN A 8 2.42 -16.40 -9.44
C GLN A 8 2.97 -15.96 -8.07
N SER A 9 3.63 -16.87 -7.35
CA SER A 9 4.39 -16.53 -6.15
C SER A 9 5.42 -15.42 -6.43
N GLY A 10 5.50 -14.43 -5.54
CA GLY A 10 6.31 -13.24 -5.73
C GLY A 10 5.61 -12.13 -6.52
N TRP A 11 4.29 -12.26 -6.76
CA TRP A 11 3.49 -11.19 -7.34
C TRP A 11 3.52 -9.91 -6.49
N SER A 12 3.53 -10.08 -5.17
CA SER A 12 3.75 -9.02 -4.19
C SER A 12 4.66 -9.57 -3.09
N VAL A 13 5.59 -8.75 -2.62
CA VAL A 13 6.52 -9.07 -1.53
C VAL A 13 6.66 -7.87 -0.62
N SER A 14 6.88 -8.11 0.67
CA SER A 14 7.21 -7.06 1.63
C SER A 14 8.00 -7.63 2.80
N SER A 15 8.64 -6.74 3.58
CA SER A 15 8.96 -7.07 4.97
C SER A 15 7.66 -7.34 5.71
N ALA A 16 7.69 -8.29 6.63
CA ALA A 16 6.58 -8.61 7.51
C ALA A 16 6.74 -8.00 8.91
N GLY A 17 7.93 -7.50 9.26
CA GLY A 17 8.28 -7.21 10.65
C GLY A 17 8.55 -8.50 11.44
N ASP A 18 8.72 -8.40 12.75
CA ASP A 18 8.93 -9.55 13.64
C ASP A 18 7.58 -10.17 14.04
N VAL A 19 7.01 -10.97 13.13
CA VAL A 19 5.66 -11.52 13.33
C VAL A 19 5.64 -12.68 14.34
N ASN A 20 6.81 -13.22 14.67
CA ASN A 20 6.96 -14.36 15.57
C ASN A 20 7.57 -13.99 16.92
N GLY A 21 8.10 -12.77 17.08
CA GLY A 21 8.70 -12.25 18.31
C GLY A 21 10.08 -12.81 18.61
N ASP A 22 10.85 -13.22 17.61
CA ASP A 22 12.21 -13.75 17.77
C ASP A 22 13.32 -12.68 17.64
N GLY A 23 12.94 -11.44 17.34
CA GLY A 23 13.80 -10.27 17.20
C GLY A 23 14.41 -10.12 15.81
N LEU A 24 13.96 -10.88 14.82
CA LEU A 24 14.35 -10.75 13.42
C LEU A 24 13.14 -10.41 12.56
N ASP A 25 13.32 -9.48 11.63
CA ASP A 25 12.28 -9.19 10.64
C ASP A 25 12.04 -10.42 9.73
N ASP A 26 10.76 -10.72 9.55
CA ASP A 26 10.24 -11.75 8.68
C ASP A 26 9.90 -11.18 7.29
N LEU A 27 9.51 -12.06 6.35
CA LEU A 27 9.10 -11.69 5.01
C LEU A 27 7.72 -12.24 4.68
N ILE A 28 6.94 -11.51 3.87
CA ILE A 28 5.68 -12.02 3.32
C ILE A 28 5.72 -12.02 1.78
N VAL A 29 5.28 -13.13 1.20
CA VAL A 29 5.25 -13.36 -0.26
C VAL A 29 3.86 -13.75 -0.72
N GLY A 30 3.24 -12.93 -1.55
CA GLY A 30 1.93 -13.17 -2.15
C GLY A 30 1.98 -14.03 -3.42
N ALA A 31 1.02 -14.95 -3.55
CA ALA A 31 0.79 -15.83 -4.69
C ALA A 31 -0.69 -15.80 -5.08
N LYS A 32 -1.10 -14.70 -5.73
CA LYS A 32 -2.52 -14.38 -5.97
C LYS A 32 -3.31 -15.42 -6.78
N ASN A 33 -2.65 -16.24 -7.58
CA ASN A 33 -3.31 -17.24 -8.42
C ASN A 33 -3.23 -18.65 -7.81
N ALA A 34 -2.60 -18.81 -6.64
CA ALA A 34 -2.47 -20.08 -5.98
C ALA A 34 -3.83 -20.74 -5.72
N LYS A 35 -3.83 -22.07 -5.81
CA LYS A 35 -4.99 -22.91 -5.54
C LYS A 35 -5.01 -23.34 -4.07
N VAL A 36 -6.18 -23.27 -3.43
CA VAL A 36 -6.39 -23.77 -2.06
C VAL A 36 -7.41 -24.89 -2.11
N GLY A 37 -6.99 -26.12 -1.87
CA GLY A 37 -7.86 -27.30 -1.99
C GLY A 37 -8.45 -27.44 -3.41
N LYS A 38 -9.76 -27.13 -3.57
CA LYS A 38 -10.46 -27.13 -4.86
C LYS A 38 -10.66 -25.72 -5.46
N GLU A 39 -10.38 -24.67 -4.69
CA GLU A 39 -10.64 -23.29 -5.05
C GLU A 39 -9.50 -22.72 -5.91
N TYR A 40 -9.77 -22.46 -7.19
CA TYR A 40 -8.79 -21.88 -8.12
C TYR A 40 -8.64 -20.38 -7.89
N SER A 41 -7.40 -19.89 -7.87
CA SER A 41 -7.10 -18.47 -7.67
C SER A 41 -7.75 -17.89 -6.41
N ALA A 42 -7.90 -18.72 -5.37
CA ALA A 42 -8.18 -18.22 -4.03
C ALA A 42 -7.00 -17.41 -3.49
N GLY A 43 -5.80 -17.77 -3.93
CA GLY A 43 -4.55 -17.14 -3.56
C GLY A 43 -3.97 -17.72 -2.27
N LYS A 44 -2.67 -17.50 -2.09
CA LYS A 44 -1.91 -17.83 -0.88
C LYS A 44 -0.96 -16.69 -0.56
N SER A 45 -0.58 -16.57 0.70
CA SER A 45 0.59 -15.78 1.11
C SER A 45 1.48 -16.65 1.99
N TYR A 46 2.80 -16.51 1.87
CA TYR A 46 3.77 -17.25 2.65
C TYR A 46 4.53 -16.29 3.54
N VAL A 47 4.50 -16.56 4.84
CA VAL A 47 5.27 -15.83 5.84
C VAL A 47 6.53 -16.62 6.09
N VAL A 48 7.67 -16.03 5.80
CA VAL A 48 8.99 -16.66 5.88
C VAL A 48 9.73 -16.03 7.04
N PHE A 49 10.05 -16.83 8.04
CA PHE A 49 10.74 -16.31 9.22
C PHE A 49 12.17 -15.89 8.92
N GLY A 50 12.56 -14.75 9.50
CA GLY A 50 13.90 -14.22 9.49
C GLY A 50 14.89 -15.23 10.05
N LYS A 51 16.14 -15.19 9.55
CA LYS A 51 17.22 -16.04 10.06
C LYS A 51 18.57 -15.38 9.89
N GLN A 52 19.45 -15.61 10.86
CA GLN A 52 20.82 -15.09 10.83
C GLN A 52 21.72 -15.86 9.85
N ASP A 53 21.41 -17.13 9.57
CA ASP A 53 22.24 -18.03 8.79
C ASP A 53 21.69 -18.23 7.36
N ASN A 54 22.43 -17.75 6.36
CA ASN A 54 21.99 -17.65 4.95
C ASN A 54 22.49 -18.77 4.01
N THR A 55 22.65 -20.00 4.49
CA THR A 55 23.37 -21.02 3.69
C THR A 55 22.51 -21.82 2.71
N ASN A 56 21.18 -21.81 2.84
CA ASN A 56 20.27 -22.61 2.02
C ASN A 56 19.14 -21.78 1.40
N THR A 57 18.83 -22.08 0.13
CA THR A 57 17.62 -21.64 -0.57
C THR A 57 16.37 -21.99 0.24
N ILE A 58 15.40 -21.08 0.27
CA ILE A 58 14.09 -21.31 0.90
C ILE A 58 13.10 -21.80 -0.16
N ASP A 59 12.43 -22.92 0.11
CA ASP A 59 11.33 -23.42 -0.70
C ASP A 59 9.99 -23.03 -0.07
N LEU A 60 9.06 -22.45 -0.83
CA LEU A 60 7.75 -22.06 -0.31
C LEU A 60 6.88 -23.26 0.06
N SER A 61 7.18 -24.45 -0.49
CA SER A 61 6.55 -25.68 -0.04
C SER A 61 6.92 -26.04 1.40
N ASP A 62 8.18 -25.83 1.81
CA ASP A 62 8.61 -26.04 3.20
C ASP A 62 7.86 -25.09 4.15
N ILE A 63 7.69 -23.83 3.74
CA ILE A 63 6.91 -22.82 4.47
C ILE A 63 5.44 -23.25 4.61
N ALA A 64 4.85 -23.80 3.54
CA ALA A 64 3.48 -24.34 3.57
C ALA A 64 3.33 -25.55 4.52
N TYR A 65 4.41 -26.29 4.76
CA TYR A 65 4.48 -27.36 5.74
C TYR A 65 4.90 -26.91 7.14
N GLY A 66 5.01 -25.60 7.38
CA GLY A 66 5.32 -25.03 8.68
C GLY A 66 6.82 -25.06 9.05
N ILE A 67 7.71 -25.21 8.06
CA ILE A 67 9.16 -25.26 8.26
C ILE A 67 9.74 -23.88 7.93
N GLY A 68 10.14 -23.12 8.95
CA GLY A 68 10.75 -21.79 8.78
C GLY A 68 9.74 -20.68 8.46
N GLY A 69 8.47 -20.88 8.80
CA GLY A 69 7.39 -19.93 8.54
C GLY A 69 6.02 -20.61 8.51
N PHE A 70 5.02 -19.93 7.97
CA PHE A 70 3.68 -20.48 7.78
C PHE A 70 3.00 -19.94 6.51
N VAL A 71 1.98 -20.66 6.04
CA VAL A 71 1.15 -20.23 4.90
C VAL A 71 -0.19 -19.67 5.35
N ILE A 72 -0.65 -18.64 4.65
CA ILE A 72 -1.99 -18.06 4.75
C ILE A 72 -2.76 -18.47 3.49
N ASN A 73 -3.79 -19.28 3.67
CA ASN A 73 -4.62 -19.83 2.61
C ASN A 73 -5.85 -18.95 2.33
N GLY A 74 -6.01 -18.59 1.06
CA GLY A 74 -7.13 -17.81 0.55
C GLY A 74 -8.51 -18.43 0.80
N GLN A 75 -9.53 -17.57 0.97
CA GLN A 75 -10.86 -17.99 1.40
C GLN A 75 -11.70 -18.67 0.30
N SER A 76 -11.81 -18.07 -0.89
CA SER A 76 -12.75 -18.52 -1.93
C SER A 76 -12.15 -18.41 -3.32
N ALA A 77 -12.61 -19.24 -4.28
CA ALA A 77 -12.13 -19.17 -5.66
C ALA A 77 -12.29 -17.77 -6.27
N GLY A 78 -11.22 -17.31 -6.92
CA GLY A 78 -11.19 -16.02 -7.60
C GLY A 78 -11.09 -14.79 -6.69
N ASP A 79 -10.94 -14.96 -5.38
CA ASP A 79 -10.71 -13.83 -4.45
C ASP A 79 -9.31 -13.20 -4.64
N GLN A 80 -8.35 -13.97 -5.19
CA GLN A 80 -6.98 -13.54 -5.47
C GLN A 80 -6.25 -12.96 -4.25
N SER A 81 -6.39 -13.58 -3.08
CA SER A 81 -5.63 -13.17 -1.89
C SER A 81 -4.11 -13.26 -2.10
N GLY A 82 -3.36 -12.33 -1.54
CA GLY A 82 -1.94 -12.16 -1.87
C GLY A 82 -1.71 -11.39 -3.17
N TRP A 83 -2.73 -10.66 -3.66
CA TRP A 83 -2.56 -9.65 -4.71
C TRP A 83 -1.64 -8.52 -4.24
N SER A 84 -1.79 -8.12 -2.99
CA SER A 84 -0.92 -7.20 -2.28
C SER A 84 -0.69 -7.74 -0.87
N VAL A 85 0.54 -7.63 -0.37
CA VAL A 85 0.91 -8.04 0.98
C VAL A 85 1.82 -7.00 1.61
N SER A 86 1.71 -6.80 2.92
CA SER A 86 2.60 -5.92 3.70
C SER A 86 2.60 -6.36 5.16
N SER A 87 3.66 -6.00 5.90
CA SER A 87 3.52 -5.79 7.34
C SER A 87 2.39 -4.79 7.60
N ALA A 88 1.65 -5.01 8.67
CA ALA A 88 0.67 -4.10 9.21
C ALA A 88 1.23 -3.30 10.41
N GLY A 89 2.39 -3.68 10.96
CA GLY A 89 2.84 -3.23 12.28
C GLY A 89 2.03 -3.90 13.40
N ASP A 90 2.16 -3.45 14.64
CA ASP A 90 1.41 -3.94 15.79
C ASP A 90 0.04 -3.25 15.89
N VAL A 91 -0.90 -3.65 15.03
CA VAL A 91 -2.22 -3.02 14.95
C VAL A 91 -3.13 -3.37 16.12
N ASN A 92 -2.74 -4.36 16.93
CA ASN A 92 -3.55 -4.88 18.03
C ASN A 92 -2.94 -4.61 19.42
N GLY A 93 -1.69 -4.18 19.47
CA GLY A 93 -0.95 -3.78 20.67
C GLY A 93 -0.49 -4.97 21.51
N ASP A 94 -0.16 -6.11 20.90
CA ASP A 94 0.37 -7.30 21.59
C ASP A 94 1.90 -7.45 21.52
N GLY A 95 2.57 -6.55 20.79
CA GLY A 95 4.01 -6.48 20.63
C GLY A 95 4.57 -7.42 19.57
N LEU A 96 3.73 -8.04 18.75
CA LEU A 96 4.14 -8.74 17.53
C LEU A 96 3.71 -7.92 16.32
N ASP A 97 4.52 -7.94 15.26
CA ASP A 97 4.08 -7.35 14.01
C ASP A 97 2.97 -8.19 13.38
N ASP A 98 1.93 -7.51 12.92
CA ASP A 98 0.80 -8.11 12.21
C ASP A 98 0.98 -8.01 10.69
N LEU A 99 0.10 -8.66 9.95
CA LEU A 99 0.15 -8.74 8.50
C LEU A 99 -1.14 -8.25 7.86
N ILE A 100 -1.04 -7.58 6.71
CA ILE A 100 -2.19 -7.25 5.86
C ILE A 100 -2.09 -7.92 4.48
N VAL A 101 -3.17 -8.59 4.08
CA VAL A 101 -3.26 -9.33 2.80
C VAL A 101 -4.46 -8.84 2.00
N GLY A 102 -4.20 -8.29 0.81
CA GLY A 102 -5.22 -7.85 -0.14
C GLY A 102 -5.77 -8.97 -1.03
N ALA A 103 -7.09 -8.98 -1.19
CA ALA A 103 -7.86 -9.88 -2.06
C ALA A 103 -8.83 -9.03 -2.91
N ASN A 104 -8.26 -8.31 -3.87
CA ASN A 104 -8.93 -7.19 -4.56
C ASN A 104 -10.14 -7.59 -5.42
N THR A 105 -10.28 -8.86 -5.79
CA THR A 105 -11.43 -9.37 -6.56
C THR A 105 -12.49 -10.04 -5.70
N ALA A 106 -12.27 -10.14 -4.39
CA ALA A 106 -13.25 -10.71 -3.48
C ALA A 106 -14.58 -9.94 -3.52
N SER A 107 -15.68 -10.66 -3.25
CA SER A 107 -17.04 -10.13 -3.36
C SER A 107 -17.78 -10.18 -2.02
N PRO A 108 -17.38 -9.36 -1.02
CA PRO A 108 -17.99 -9.36 0.29
C PRO A 108 -19.48 -9.02 0.21
N SER A 109 -20.31 -9.76 0.95
CA SER A 109 -21.76 -9.54 1.03
C SER A 109 -22.46 -9.43 -0.35
N GLY A 110 -21.94 -10.14 -1.37
CA GLY A 110 -22.47 -10.13 -2.72
C GLY A 110 -22.08 -8.91 -3.58
N LYS A 111 -21.24 -8.00 -3.05
CA LYS A 111 -20.73 -6.85 -3.81
C LYS A 111 -19.61 -7.29 -4.74
N THR A 112 -19.95 -7.61 -5.98
CA THR A 112 -19.00 -8.12 -6.99
C THR A 112 -17.74 -7.25 -7.08
N LYS A 113 -16.58 -7.84 -6.79
CA LYS A 113 -15.25 -7.21 -6.86
C LYS A 113 -15.15 -5.90 -6.08
N ALA A 114 -15.84 -5.80 -4.94
CA ALA A 114 -15.59 -4.72 -4.00
C ALA A 114 -14.21 -4.83 -3.36
N GLY A 115 -13.67 -6.05 -3.29
CA GLY A 115 -12.40 -6.36 -2.66
C GLY A 115 -12.54 -6.64 -1.17
N LYS A 116 -11.54 -7.31 -0.61
CA LYS A 116 -11.34 -7.48 0.83
C LYS A 116 -9.86 -7.28 1.14
N SER A 117 -9.59 -6.87 2.37
CA SER A 117 -8.28 -7.04 3.00
C SER A 117 -8.43 -7.86 4.27
N TYR A 118 -7.40 -8.59 4.65
CA TYR A 118 -7.37 -9.39 5.86
C TYR A 118 -6.20 -8.95 6.70
N VAL A 119 -6.47 -8.59 7.94
CA VAL A 119 -5.46 -8.39 8.97
C VAL A 119 -5.28 -9.71 9.69
N VAL A 120 -4.05 -10.20 9.74
CA VAL A 120 -3.68 -11.47 10.34
C VAL A 120 -2.69 -11.17 11.45
N PHE A 121 -3.05 -11.52 12.68
CA PHE A 121 -2.20 -11.20 13.81
C PHE A 121 -0.94 -12.06 13.86
N GLY A 122 0.16 -11.46 14.33
CA GLY A 122 1.43 -12.13 14.56
C GLY A 122 1.28 -13.35 15.47
N LYS A 123 2.13 -14.36 15.26
CA LYS A 123 2.18 -15.56 16.09
C LYS A 123 3.51 -16.29 16.01
N GLN A 124 3.91 -16.88 17.14
CA GLN A 124 5.07 -17.77 17.25
C GLN A 124 4.91 -19.11 16.50
N GLY A 125 3.68 -19.65 16.43
CA GLY A 125 3.44 -20.97 15.85
C GLY A 125 3.58 -20.97 14.33
N THR A 126 3.84 -22.14 13.74
CA THR A 126 3.96 -22.29 12.27
C THR A 126 2.75 -22.94 11.60
N ASP A 127 1.67 -23.19 12.35
CA ASP A 127 0.45 -23.76 11.79
C ASP A 127 -0.13 -22.86 10.67
N PRO A 128 -0.63 -23.43 9.56
CA PRO A 128 -1.29 -22.67 8.51
C PRO A 128 -2.49 -21.86 9.01
N ILE A 129 -2.72 -20.70 8.41
CA ILE A 129 -3.89 -19.85 8.66
C ILE A 129 -4.84 -19.94 7.47
N GLU A 130 -6.12 -20.16 7.75
CA GLU A 130 -7.19 -20.06 6.75
C GLU A 130 -7.88 -18.69 6.87
N LEU A 131 -7.96 -17.91 5.79
CA LEU A 131 -8.62 -16.59 5.84
C LEU A 131 -10.12 -16.65 6.20
N SER A 132 -10.74 -17.84 6.09
CA SER A 132 -12.08 -18.10 6.61
C SER A 132 -12.16 -18.00 8.14
N VAL A 133 -11.08 -18.32 8.86
CA VAL A 133 -10.97 -18.19 10.32
C VAL A 133 -10.82 -16.73 10.74
N ILE A 134 -10.05 -15.95 9.98
CA ILE A 134 -9.94 -14.49 10.15
C ILE A 134 -11.32 -13.82 9.95
N THR A 135 -12.05 -14.23 8.91
CA THR A 135 -13.42 -13.76 8.67
C THR A 135 -14.37 -14.08 9.84
N ALA A 136 -14.10 -15.16 10.57
CA ALA A 136 -14.86 -15.57 11.75
C ALA A 136 -14.39 -14.88 13.05
N GLY A 137 -13.48 -13.89 12.95
CA GLY A 137 -13.02 -13.07 14.08
C GLY A 137 -12.00 -13.75 14.99
N LYS A 138 -11.11 -14.58 14.43
CA LYS A 138 -10.07 -15.30 15.19
C LYS A 138 -8.70 -15.05 14.59
N GLY A 139 -7.75 -14.58 15.40
CA GLY A 139 -6.36 -14.33 14.99
C GLY A 139 -6.23 -13.16 14.01
N GLY A 140 -7.12 -12.18 14.09
CA GLY A 140 -7.20 -11.05 13.18
C GLY A 140 -8.63 -10.70 12.78
N PHE A 141 -8.79 -9.81 11.80
CA PHE A 141 -10.09 -9.35 11.30
C PHE A 141 -10.09 -9.12 9.79
N VAL A 142 -11.29 -9.13 9.20
CA VAL A 142 -11.51 -8.85 7.78
C VAL A 142 -12.01 -7.42 7.57
N ILE A 143 -11.52 -6.77 6.52
CA ILE A 143 -11.94 -5.45 6.05
C ILE A 143 -12.68 -5.65 4.72
N ASN A 144 -13.98 -5.32 4.69
CA ASN A 144 -14.84 -5.53 3.53
C ASN A 144 -14.95 -4.26 2.67
N GLY A 145 -14.76 -4.41 1.36
CA GLY A 145 -14.88 -3.33 0.38
C GLY A 145 -16.22 -2.59 0.39
N GLU A 146 -16.19 -1.30 0.06
CA GLU A 146 -17.33 -0.39 0.14
C GLU A 146 -18.38 -0.67 -0.96
N LEU A 147 -18.01 -0.50 -2.23
CA LEU A 147 -18.94 -0.62 -3.37
C LEU A 147 -18.45 -1.63 -4.41
N VAL A 148 -19.37 -2.00 -5.31
CA VAL A 148 -19.07 -2.93 -6.40
C VAL A 148 -17.99 -2.38 -7.34
N ARG A 149 -17.00 -3.22 -7.66
CA ARG A 149 -15.88 -2.88 -8.56
C ARG A 149 -15.00 -1.71 -8.07
N ASP A 150 -14.88 -1.52 -6.77
CA ASP A 150 -13.89 -0.61 -6.19
C ASP A 150 -12.48 -1.24 -6.19
N PHE A 151 -12.41 -2.58 -6.16
CA PHE A 151 -11.16 -3.34 -6.07
C PHE A 151 -10.29 -2.94 -4.87
N SER A 152 -10.92 -2.69 -3.71
CA SER A 152 -10.18 -2.42 -2.47
C SER A 152 -9.23 -3.56 -2.11
N GLY A 153 -8.07 -3.23 -1.55
CA GLY A 153 -6.99 -4.22 -1.32
C GLY A 153 -6.15 -4.48 -2.56
N CYS A 154 -6.24 -3.64 -3.59
CA CYS A 154 -5.32 -3.67 -4.73
C CYS A 154 -3.89 -3.26 -4.34
N SER A 155 -3.77 -2.35 -3.36
CA SER A 155 -2.54 -2.00 -2.67
C SER A 155 -2.87 -1.85 -1.18
N VAL A 156 -2.02 -2.39 -0.32
CA VAL A 156 -2.16 -2.35 1.15
C VAL A 156 -0.79 -2.07 1.76
N SER A 157 -0.77 -1.35 2.87
CA SER A 157 0.45 -1.08 3.65
C SER A 157 0.08 -0.81 5.10
N SER A 158 1.05 -0.95 6.01
CA SER A 158 0.97 -0.25 7.29
C SER A 158 0.93 1.25 7.01
N ALA A 159 0.21 1.98 7.86
CA ALA A 159 0.20 3.43 7.88
C ALA A 159 1.11 4.00 8.97
N GLY A 160 1.63 3.17 9.88
CA GLY A 160 2.18 3.64 11.16
C GLY A 160 1.08 4.16 12.08
N ASP A 161 1.43 4.84 13.17
CA ASP A 161 0.48 5.44 14.11
C ASP A 161 0.06 6.84 13.64
N VAL A 162 -0.85 6.89 12.66
CA VAL A 162 -1.26 8.16 12.05
C VAL A 162 -2.16 8.99 12.96
N ASN A 163 -2.68 8.41 14.04
CA ASN A 163 -3.63 9.03 14.94
C ASN A 163 -3.05 9.30 16.35
N GLY A 164 -1.88 8.75 16.66
CA GLY A 164 -1.16 8.94 17.91
C GLY A 164 -1.78 8.20 19.09
N ASP A 165 -2.38 7.02 18.88
CA ASP A 165 -2.95 6.18 19.93
C ASP A 165 -2.05 5.02 20.38
N GLY A 166 -0.90 4.85 19.71
CA GLY A 166 0.10 3.83 19.99
C GLY A 166 -0.20 2.45 19.41
N LEU A 167 -1.16 2.35 18.49
CA LEU A 167 -1.36 1.19 17.63
C LEU A 167 -1.00 1.57 16.20
N ASP A 168 -0.41 0.64 15.46
CA ASP A 168 -0.21 0.88 14.03
C ASP A 168 -1.56 0.85 13.30
N ASP A 169 -1.69 1.77 12.34
CA ASP A 169 -2.86 1.92 11.49
C ASP A 169 -2.59 1.30 10.10
N LEU A 170 -3.61 1.27 9.25
CA LEU A 170 -3.54 0.62 7.93
C LEU A 170 -3.99 1.56 6.83
N ILE A 171 -3.35 1.47 5.65
CA ILE A 171 -3.84 2.12 4.44
C ILE A 171 -4.21 1.09 3.36
N ILE A 172 -5.41 1.25 2.79
CA ILE A 172 -5.97 0.34 1.78
C ILE A 172 -6.40 1.14 0.56
N GLY A 173 -5.79 0.82 -0.59
CA GLY A 173 -6.09 1.42 -1.88
C GLY A 173 -7.28 0.77 -2.59
N ALA A 174 -8.10 1.59 -3.25
CA ALA A 174 -9.23 1.20 -4.09
C ALA A 174 -9.26 2.05 -5.37
N MET A 175 -8.36 1.74 -6.30
CA MET A 175 -8.07 2.53 -7.52
C MET A 175 -9.29 2.86 -8.39
N TYR A 176 -10.32 2.01 -8.39
CA TYR A 176 -11.52 2.17 -9.21
C TYR A 176 -12.72 2.71 -8.44
N ALA A 177 -12.53 3.00 -7.15
CA ALA A 177 -13.59 3.49 -6.29
C ALA A 177 -14.20 4.77 -6.85
N LYS A 178 -15.52 4.81 -6.77
CA LYS A 178 -16.34 5.92 -7.21
C LYS A 178 -16.80 6.72 -6.02
N TYR A 179 -16.81 8.03 -6.13
CA TYR A 179 -17.58 8.85 -5.21
C TYR A 179 -18.35 9.93 -5.95
N ALA A 180 -19.43 10.37 -5.32
CA ALA A 180 -20.28 11.43 -5.84
C ALA A 180 -19.72 12.77 -5.37
N ASN A 181 -18.99 13.47 -6.23
CA ASN A 181 -18.61 14.86 -5.99
C ASN A 181 -19.62 15.77 -6.69
N GLN A 182 -20.40 16.53 -5.93
CA GLN A 182 -21.38 17.51 -6.45
C GLN A 182 -22.34 16.94 -7.51
N GLY A 183 -22.70 15.65 -7.41
CA GLY A 183 -23.65 14.98 -8.31
C GLY A 183 -23.02 14.29 -9.53
N ASN A 184 -21.70 14.38 -9.74
CA ASN A 184 -20.98 13.63 -10.77
C ASN A 184 -20.27 12.42 -10.15
N ILE A 185 -20.37 11.26 -10.80
CA ILE A 185 -19.64 10.05 -10.40
C ILE A 185 -18.21 10.18 -10.95
N VAL A 186 -17.25 10.34 -10.05
CA VAL A 186 -15.83 10.45 -10.37
C VAL A 186 -15.19 9.07 -10.11
N MET A 187 -14.59 8.47 -11.14
CA MET A 187 -13.74 7.27 -10.98
C MET A 187 -12.31 7.70 -10.69
N SER A 188 -12.11 8.44 -9.60
CA SER A 188 -10.79 8.96 -9.20
C SER A 188 -9.99 7.97 -8.37
N GLY A 189 -10.65 6.93 -7.85
CA GLY A 189 -10.10 6.09 -6.81
C GLY A 189 -10.29 6.70 -5.41
N LYS A 190 -10.06 5.87 -4.40
CA LYS A 190 -10.06 6.20 -2.97
C LYS A 190 -8.95 5.42 -2.29
N SER A 191 -8.50 5.95 -1.16
CA SER A 191 -7.75 5.19 -0.15
C SER A 191 -8.49 5.27 1.19
N TYR A 192 -8.35 4.24 2.01
CA TYR A 192 -8.97 4.16 3.32
C TYR A 192 -7.89 3.97 4.36
N VAL A 193 -7.91 4.83 5.37
CA VAL A 193 -7.09 4.71 6.56
C VAL A 193 -7.94 4.06 7.63
N VAL A 194 -7.50 2.93 8.14
CA VAL A 194 -8.21 2.11 9.12
C VAL A 194 -7.39 2.09 10.39
N PHE A 195 -7.96 2.56 11.48
CA PHE A 195 -7.24 2.62 12.75
C PHE A 195 -7.05 1.23 13.37
N GLY A 196 -5.88 1.03 13.99
CA GLY A 196 -5.54 -0.15 14.77
C GLY A 196 -6.58 -0.43 15.86
N LYS A 197 -6.78 -1.71 16.18
CA LYS A 197 -7.71 -2.12 17.23
C LYS A 197 -7.39 -3.51 17.79
N LYS A 198 -7.71 -3.67 19.08
CA LYS A 198 -7.45 -4.91 19.83
C LYS A 198 -8.48 -6.01 19.62
N ASP A 199 -9.68 -5.66 19.14
CA ASP A 199 -10.73 -6.65 18.89
C ASP A 199 -10.68 -7.19 17.46
N ASN A 200 -11.33 -8.33 17.25
CA ASN A 200 -11.33 -9.02 15.96
C ASN A 200 -12.59 -8.72 15.13
N THR A 201 -13.34 -7.68 15.47
CA THR A 201 -14.58 -7.37 14.75
C THR A 201 -14.29 -7.00 13.30
N ALA A 202 -15.13 -7.48 12.38
CA ALA A 202 -14.98 -7.16 10.97
C ALA A 202 -15.27 -5.68 10.72
N ILE A 203 -14.54 -5.07 9.79
CA ILE A 203 -14.71 -3.68 9.37
C ILE A 203 -15.39 -3.66 8.00
N ASN A 204 -16.26 -2.68 7.76
CA ASN A 204 -16.68 -2.32 6.40
C ASN A 204 -16.09 -0.96 6.04
N LEU A 205 -15.52 -0.83 4.85
CA LEU A 205 -14.97 0.45 4.38
C LEU A 205 -16.04 1.55 4.26
N SER A 206 -17.33 1.20 4.22
CA SER A 206 -18.43 2.17 4.35
C SER A 206 -18.49 2.84 5.71
N ASP A 207 -18.06 2.15 6.77
CA ASP A 207 -18.04 2.71 8.13
C ASP A 207 -16.85 3.67 8.27
N ILE A 208 -15.71 3.32 7.66
CA ILE A 208 -14.53 4.21 7.53
C ILE A 208 -14.87 5.47 6.73
N ALA A 209 -15.56 5.31 5.60
CA ALA A 209 -16.03 6.44 4.80
C ALA A 209 -17.04 7.34 5.54
N ALA A 210 -17.76 6.78 6.51
CA ALA A 210 -18.65 7.52 7.40
C ALA A 210 -17.93 8.10 8.64
N GLY A 211 -16.61 7.97 8.73
CA GLY A 211 -15.77 8.52 9.81
C GLY A 211 -15.77 7.70 11.09
N THR A 212 -16.00 6.38 11.02
CA THR A 212 -15.93 5.47 12.17
C THR A 212 -14.72 4.56 12.04
N GLY A 213 -13.81 4.59 13.02
CA GLY A 213 -12.63 3.70 13.06
C GLY A 213 -11.54 4.02 12.04
N GLY A 214 -11.52 5.25 11.53
CA GLY A 214 -10.57 5.71 10.52
C GLY A 214 -11.17 6.81 9.65
N PHE A 215 -10.53 7.11 8.52
CA PHE A 215 -11.01 8.10 7.56
C PHE A 215 -10.74 7.68 6.11
N VAL A 216 -11.46 8.31 5.18
CA VAL A 216 -11.30 8.08 3.73
C VAL A 216 -10.55 9.24 3.08
N ILE A 217 -9.71 8.91 2.11
CA ILE A 217 -9.01 9.84 1.23
C ILE A 217 -9.66 9.72 -0.16
N ASN A 218 -10.35 10.76 -0.59
CA ASN A 218 -11.07 10.82 -1.86
C ASN A 218 -10.19 11.41 -2.96
N GLY A 219 -10.11 10.71 -4.10
CA GLY A 219 -9.28 11.14 -5.23
C GLY A 219 -9.70 12.47 -5.86
N GLU A 220 -8.76 13.16 -6.52
CA GLU A 220 -8.96 14.51 -7.07
C GLU A 220 -9.81 14.50 -8.36
N SER A 221 -9.34 13.84 -9.43
CA SER A 221 -9.99 13.87 -10.74
C SER A 221 -10.32 12.49 -11.30
N THR A 222 -11.25 12.45 -12.26
CA THR A 222 -11.70 11.21 -12.89
C THR A 222 -10.56 10.55 -13.65
N ARG A 223 -10.32 9.25 -13.39
CA ARG A 223 -9.27 8.42 -13.98
C ARG A 223 -7.85 8.76 -13.56
N ASP A 224 -7.68 9.51 -12.47
CA ASP A 224 -6.34 9.68 -11.87
C ASP A 224 -5.81 8.38 -11.23
N TYR A 225 -6.71 7.40 -10.98
CA TYR A 225 -6.41 6.11 -10.35
C TYR A 225 -5.70 6.22 -9.00
N SER A 226 -6.10 7.21 -8.18
CA SER A 226 -5.57 7.36 -6.83
C SER A 226 -5.83 6.11 -5.99
N GLY A 227 -4.84 5.70 -5.20
CA GLY A 227 -4.92 4.49 -4.39
C GLY A 227 -4.59 3.21 -5.15
N ASP A 228 -4.05 3.29 -6.37
CA ASP A 228 -3.42 2.15 -7.03
C ASP A 228 -2.09 1.75 -6.36
N SER A 229 -1.37 2.74 -5.81
CA SER A 229 -0.22 2.55 -4.93
C SER A 229 -0.37 3.41 -3.68
N VAL A 230 -0.25 2.79 -2.51
CA VAL A 230 -0.30 3.44 -1.20
C VAL A 230 0.83 2.92 -0.31
N SER A 231 1.29 3.75 0.62
CA SER A 231 2.31 3.39 1.60
C SER A 231 2.22 4.35 2.80
N SER A 232 2.71 3.92 3.97
CA SER A 232 3.19 4.87 4.98
C SER A 232 4.29 5.74 4.37
N ALA A 233 4.37 6.98 4.82
CA ALA A 233 5.43 7.93 4.52
C ALA A 233 6.41 8.11 5.68
N GLY A 234 6.09 7.62 6.89
CA GLY A 234 6.76 8.02 8.14
C GLY A 234 6.38 9.45 8.54
N ASP A 235 7.09 10.06 9.49
CA ASP A 235 6.83 11.45 9.93
C ASP A 235 7.60 12.42 9.02
N VAL A 236 6.98 12.80 7.89
CA VAL A 236 7.65 13.63 6.89
C VAL A 236 7.63 15.11 7.24
N ASN A 237 6.80 15.51 8.20
CA ASN A 237 6.61 16.92 8.60
C ASN A 237 7.16 17.23 10.01
N GLY A 238 7.52 16.21 10.78
CA GLY A 238 8.09 16.29 12.11
C GLY A 238 7.08 16.69 13.18
N ASP A 239 5.82 16.26 13.06
CA ASP A 239 4.75 16.52 14.03
C ASP A 239 4.51 15.35 15.02
N GLY A 240 5.18 14.22 14.80
CA GLY A 240 5.14 13.03 15.63
C GLY A 240 3.97 12.09 15.35
N LEU A 241 3.24 12.30 14.25
CA LEU A 241 2.31 11.32 13.70
C LEU A 241 2.89 10.78 12.39
N ASP A 242 2.64 9.50 12.11
CA ASP A 242 3.01 8.96 10.81
C ASP A 242 2.12 9.55 9.71
N ASP A 243 2.74 9.86 8.57
CA ASP A 243 2.09 10.39 7.38
C ASP A 243 1.92 9.28 6.33
N LEU A 244 1.21 9.61 5.25
CA LEU A 244 0.83 8.67 4.21
C LEU A 244 1.23 9.20 2.83
N ILE A 245 1.51 8.31 1.88
CA ILE A 245 1.66 8.66 0.47
C ILE A 245 0.72 7.86 -0.42
N VAL A 246 0.04 8.56 -1.33
CA VAL A 246 -0.94 8.00 -2.28
C VAL A 246 -0.54 8.39 -3.71
N GLY A 247 -0.31 7.38 -4.54
CA GLY A 247 -0.02 7.55 -5.96
C GLY A 247 -1.29 7.70 -6.81
N ALA A 248 -1.23 8.56 -7.83
CA ALA A 248 -2.27 8.81 -8.82
C ALA A 248 -1.62 9.00 -10.21
N HIS A 249 -1.20 7.89 -10.80
CA HIS A 249 -0.24 7.87 -11.89
C HIS A 249 -0.77 8.40 -13.23
N GLU A 250 -2.09 8.43 -13.42
CA GLU A 250 -2.71 9.02 -14.63
C GLU A 250 -3.18 10.48 -14.43
N ALA A 251 -2.86 11.12 -13.30
CA ALA A 251 -3.22 12.52 -13.10
C ALA A 251 -2.49 13.46 -14.08
N ASP A 252 -3.14 14.60 -14.38
CA ASP A 252 -2.70 15.59 -15.38
C ASP A 252 -2.23 16.92 -14.75
N PRO A 253 -1.16 16.95 -13.93
CA PRO A 253 -0.69 18.18 -13.30
C PRO A 253 -0.30 19.23 -14.36
N SER A 254 -0.77 20.46 -14.20
CA SER A 254 -0.52 21.58 -15.13
C SER A 254 -0.83 21.25 -16.60
N ASN A 255 -1.84 20.42 -16.88
CA ASN A 255 -2.22 19.93 -18.21
C ASN A 255 -1.17 19.04 -18.90
N LYS A 256 -0.27 18.41 -18.14
CA LYS A 256 0.67 17.40 -18.66
C LYS A 256 -0.02 16.04 -18.59
N ILE A 257 -0.52 15.56 -19.73
CA ILE A 257 -1.26 14.30 -19.84
C ILE A 257 -0.47 13.15 -19.20
N ASN A 258 -1.06 12.43 -18.25
CA ASN A 258 -0.50 11.28 -17.54
C ASN A 258 0.92 11.53 -17.01
N ALA A 259 1.25 12.76 -16.60
CA ALA A 259 2.51 13.01 -15.90
C ALA A 259 2.49 12.37 -14.50
N GLY A 260 1.29 12.18 -13.95
CA GLY A 260 1.03 11.58 -12.65
C GLY A 260 1.22 12.57 -11.50
N LYS A 261 0.58 12.26 -10.39
CA LYS A 261 0.73 12.96 -9.10
C LYS A 261 0.96 11.94 -8.00
N SER A 262 1.63 12.37 -6.94
CA SER A 262 1.60 11.69 -5.64
C SER A 262 1.17 12.68 -4.58
N TYR A 263 0.43 12.24 -3.58
CA TYR A 263 -0.09 13.08 -2.51
C TYR A 263 0.46 12.56 -1.20
N VAL A 264 1.10 13.45 -0.46
CA VAL A 264 1.44 13.22 0.93
C VAL A 264 0.27 13.71 1.76
N VAL A 265 -0.27 12.85 2.61
CA VAL A 265 -1.40 13.12 3.48
C VAL A 265 -0.91 13.02 4.92
N PHE A 266 -1.05 14.10 5.68
CA PHE A 266 -0.57 14.14 7.05
C PHE A 266 -1.43 13.32 8.01
N GLY A 267 -0.77 12.70 8.98
CA GLY A 267 -1.41 12.02 10.10
C GLY A 267 -2.36 12.94 10.86
N LYS A 268 -3.46 12.38 11.38
CA LYS A 268 -4.45 13.14 12.16
C LYS A 268 -5.30 12.25 13.05
N LYS A 269 -5.74 12.84 14.17
CA LYS A 269 -6.57 12.17 15.18
C LYS A 269 -8.06 12.10 14.85
N ASP A 270 -8.56 13.09 14.10
CA ASP A 270 -9.97 13.11 13.71
C ASP A 270 -10.25 12.18 12.53
N THR A 271 -11.52 11.87 12.32
CA THR A 271 -11.97 10.94 11.28
C THR A 271 -12.61 11.63 10.08
N TYR A 272 -12.44 12.96 9.93
CA TYR A 272 -12.97 13.67 8.77
C TYR A 272 -12.29 13.19 7.48
N SER A 273 -13.04 13.14 6.38
CA SER A 273 -12.47 12.74 5.09
C SER A 273 -11.43 13.76 4.62
N ILE A 274 -10.46 13.28 3.85
CA ILE A 274 -9.51 14.11 3.11
C ILE A 274 -9.91 14.11 1.64
N GLU A 275 -10.00 15.29 1.03
CA GLU A 275 -10.16 15.44 -0.41
C GLU A 275 -8.79 15.77 -1.01
N LEU A 276 -8.27 14.96 -1.94
CA LEU A 276 -6.98 15.24 -2.57
C LEU A 276 -6.96 16.57 -3.35
N SER A 277 -8.14 17.06 -3.76
CA SER A 277 -8.29 18.40 -4.33
C SER A 277 -7.95 19.52 -3.35
N ASP A 278 -8.18 19.33 -2.05
CA ASP A 278 -7.89 20.35 -1.03
C ASP A 278 -6.39 20.41 -0.77
N ILE A 279 -5.70 19.26 -0.79
CA ILE A 279 -4.24 19.20 -0.78
C ILE A 279 -3.67 19.92 -2.00
N SER A 280 -4.13 19.57 -3.21
CA SER A 280 -3.65 20.17 -4.46
C SER A 280 -3.88 21.70 -4.53
N SER A 281 -5.02 22.18 -4.05
CA SER A 281 -5.42 23.59 -4.23
C SER A 281 -5.01 24.51 -3.07
N SER A 282 -4.83 23.96 -1.86
CA SER A 282 -4.65 24.76 -0.65
C SER A 282 -3.62 24.21 0.34
N GLY A 283 -3.04 23.03 0.09
CA GLY A 283 -2.08 22.40 1.00
C GLY A 283 -2.69 22.06 2.37
N ILE A 284 -4.01 21.88 2.45
CA ILE A 284 -4.70 21.49 3.68
C ILE A 284 -4.55 19.97 3.85
N GLY A 285 -3.97 19.55 4.97
CA GLY A 285 -3.81 18.13 5.30
C GLY A 285 -2.66 17.43 4.58
N GLY A 286 -1.73 18.17 3.94
CA GLY A 286 -0.56 17.59 3.29
C GLY A 286 -0.07 18.43 2.12
N PHE A 287 0.71 17.81 1.22
CA PHE A 287 1.20 18.44 -0.01
C PHE A 287 1.20 17.48 -1.21
N VAL A 288 1.23 18.06 -2.41
CA VAL A 288 1.23 17.31 -3.67
C VAL A 288 2.60 17.33 -4.34
N ILE A 289 2.98 16.20 -4.93
CA ILE A 289 4.17 16.00 -5.76
C ILE A 289 3.69 15.83 -7.21
N ASN A 290 4.01 16.79 -8.07
CA ASN A 290 3.55 16.86 -9.45
C ASN A 290 4.57 16.25 -10.42
N GLY A 291 4.09 15.41 -11.33
CA GLY A 291 4.86 14.80 -12.39
C GLY A 291 5.59 15.79 -13.30
N GLU A 292 6.80 15.39 -13.71
CA GLU A 292 7.73 16.25 -14.46
C GLU A 292 7.24 16.51 -15.91
N LEU A 293 7.00 15.46 -16.70
CA LEU A 293 6.62 15.51 -18.12
C LEU A 293 5.42 14.60 -18.39
N ALA A 294 4.69 14.88 -19.47
CA ALA A 294 3.58 14.05 -19.93
C ALA A 294 4.02 12.59 -20.18
N TYR A 295 3.16 11.64 -19.82
CA TYR A 295 3.35 10.19 -19.92
C TYR A 295 4.47 9.60 -19.05
N ASN A 296 5.03 10.38 -18.11
CA ASN A 296 5.98 9.83 -17.15
C ASN A 296 5.31 8.88 -16.14
N GLU A 297 4.01 9.04 -15.90
CA GLU A 297 3.20 8.23 -14.98
C GLU A 297 3.83 8.16 -13.57
N SER A 298 4.24 9.31 -13.04
CA SER A 298 4.79 9.39 -11.67
C SER A 298 3.73 9.05 -10.62
N GLY A 299 4.12 8.37 -9.55
CA GLY A 299 3.17 7.83 -8.58
C GLY A 299 2.62 6.46 -8.97
N TRP A 300 3.20 5.80 -9.99
CA TRP A 300 2.93 4.39 -10.29
C TRP A 300 3.29 3.47 -9.12
N SER A 301 4.37 3.82 -8.43
CA SER A 301 4.78 3.20 -7.17
C SER A 301 5.23 4.29 -6.21
N VAL A 302 4.74 4.25 -4.97
CA VAL A 302 5.16 5.15 -3.90
C VAL A 302 5.58 4.35 -2.67
N SER A 303 6.55 4.85 -1.92
CA SER A 303 6.96 4.28 -0.63
C SER A 303 7.64 5.33 0.23
N SER A 304 7.78 5.05 1.53
CA SER A 304 8.75 5.75 2.37
C SER A 304 10.17 5.36 1.95
N ALA A 305 11.10 6.31 2.06
CA ALA A 305 12.53 6.07 1.93
C ALA A 305 13.24 6.09 3.30
N GLY A 306 12.51 6.40 4.39
CA GLY A 306 13.07 6.80 5.68
C GLY A 306 13.85 8.12 5.57
N ASP A 307 14.48 8.57 6.65
CA ASP A 307 15.39 9.72 6.62
C ASP A 307 16.71 9.39 5.90
N VAL A 308 16.75 9.57 4.58
CA VAL A 308 17.94 9.28 3.77
C VAL A 308 18.95 10.42 3.78
N ASN A 309 18.53 11.61 4.21
CA ASN A 309 19.32 12.83 4.17
C ASN A 309 19.91 13.22 5.54
N GLY A 310 19.39 12.64 6.62
CA GLY A 310 19.83 12.81 8.00
C GLY A 310 19.28 14.06 8.69
N ASP A 311 18.15 14.62 8.24
CA ASP A 311 17.54 15.82 8.83
C ASP A 311 16.48 15.53 9.91
N GLY A 312 16.19 14.25 10.13
CA GLY A 312 15.22 13.77 11.11
C GLY A 312 13.76 13.84 10.64
N LEU A 313 13.51 14.09 9.36
CA LEU A 313 12.21 13.90 8.72
C LEU A 313 12.30 12.68 7.81
N ASP A 314 11.23 11.89 7.73
CA ASP A 314 11.21 10.79 6.77
C ASP A 314 11.10 11.33 5.34
N ASP A 315 11.86 10.71 4.43
CA ASP A 315 11.86 11.02 3.01
C ASP A 315 10.99 10.02 2.23
N LEU A 316 10.69 10.35 0.98
CA LEU A 316 9.76 9.62 0.13
C LEU A 316 10.46 9.12 -1.12
N ILE A 317 9.98 8.02 -1.69
CA ILE A 317 10.37 7.58 -3.04
C ILE A 317 9.15 7.43 -3.97
N VAL A 318 9.23 8.06 -5.14
CA VAL A 318 8.18 8.07 -6.16
C VAL A 318 8.72 7.51 -7.48
N GLY A 319 8.10 6.45 -7.97
CA GLY A 319 8.42 5.82 -9.25
C GLY A 319 7.64 6.45 -10.41
N ALA A 320 8.32 6.66 -11.52
CA ALA A 320 7.79 7.13 -12.79
C ALA A 320 8.36 6.25 -13.92
N TYR A 321 7.73 5.11 -14.18
CA TYR A 321 8.28 4.09 -15.08
C TYR A 321 8.27 4.54 -16.55
N GLY A 322 7.35 5.41 -16.94
CA GLY A 322 7.27 6.00 -18.28
C GLY A 322 8.29 7.10 -18.52
N ALA A 323 9.09 7.49 -17.51
CA ALA A 323 9.98 8.63 -17.64
C ALA A 323 11.19 8.37 -18.56
N ASP A 324 11.44 9.32 -19.46
CA ASP A 324 12.65 9.38 -20.29
C ASP A 324 13.86 9.92 -19.50
N ALA A 325 15.07 9.46 -19.80
CA ALA A 325 16.30 10.05 -19.20
C ALA A 325 16.68 11.41 -19.81
N GLY A 326 15.95 11.90 -20.81
CA GLY A 326 16.40 13.03 -21.61
C GLY A 326 17.70 12.72 -22.39
N ASN A 327 18.45 13.76 -22.74
CA ASN A 327 19.72 13.64 -23.48
C ASN A 327 20.92 13.50 -22.54
N LEU A 328 21.07 12.36 -21.85
CA LEU A 328 22.36 12.02 -21.24
C LEU A 328 23.31 11.55 -22.35
N TYR A 329 24.46 12.23 -22.51
CA TYR A 329 25.53 11.87 -23.44
C TYR A 329 25.14 11.81 -24.93
N SER A 330 24.23 12.68 -25.39
CA SER A 330 23.82 12.76 -26.81
C SER A 330 23.05 11.55 -27.34
N ILE A 331 22.59 10.65 -26.46
CA ILE A 331 21.74 9.51 -26.81
C ILE A 331 20.36 9.78 -26.19
N LYS A 332 19.31 9.86 -27.03
CA LYS A 332 17.94 9.86 -26.54
C LYS A 332 17.62 8.47 -25.99
N LYS A 333 17.28 8.38 -24.71
CA LYS A 333 16.85 7.14 -24.08
C LYS A 333 15.37 7.28 -23.70
N TYR A 334 14.55 6.44 -24.30
CA TYR A 334 13.10 6.44 -24.09
C TYR A 334 12.71 5.42 -23.02
N ASN A 335 11.79 5.78 -22.13
CA ASN A 335 11.18 4.93 -21.11
C ASN A 335 12.20 4.12 -20.27
N VAL A 336 13.29 4.76 -19.84
CA VAL A 336 14.23 4.07 -18.93
C VAL A 336 13.72 4.03 -17.48
N GLY A 337 12.69 4.81 -17.19
CA GLY A 337 12.15 4.99 -15.85
C GLY A 337 13.01 5.90 -14.98
N LYS A 338 12.36 6.61 -14.07
CA LYS A 338 13.00 7.38 -13.00
C LYS A 338 12.36 7.03 -11.66
N SER A 339 13.17 7.05 -10.61
CA SER A 339 12.72 7.07 -9.23
C SER A 339 13.20 8.37 -8.59
N TYR A 340 12.29 9.09 -7.96
CA TYR A 340 12.57 10.36 -7.32
C TYR A 340 12.57 10.15 -5.81
N VAL A 341 13.69 10.44 -5.17
CA VAL A 341 13.75 10.57 -3.72
C VAL A 341 13.42 12.03 -3.39
N VAL A 342 12.37 12.24 -2.61
CA VAL A 342 11.82 13.55 -2.26
C VAL A 342 11.96 13.73 -0.77
N PHE A 343 12.63 14.80 -0.35
CA PHE A 343 12.92 15.03 1.06
C PHE A 343 11.69 15.47 1.84
N GLY A 344 11.57 14.97 3.08
CA GLY A 344 10.57 15.39 4.05
C GLY A 344 10.61 16.90 4.29
N LYS A 345 9.45 17.49 4.62
CA LYS A 345 9.35 18.93 4.90
C LYS A 345 8.10 19.30 5.68
N LYS A 346 8.20 20.44 6.38
CA LYS A 346 7.12 20.97 7.23
C LYS A 346 6.10 21.83 6.49
N ASP A 347 6.52 22.50 5.42
CA ASP A 347 5.60 23.33 4.63
C ASP A 347 4.77 22.48 3.67
N THR A 348 3.61 23.00 3.29
CA THR A 348 2.66 22.29 2.43
C THR A 348 2.70 22.74 0.96
N TYR A 349 3.77 23.43 0.54
CA TYR A 349 3.89 23.84 -0.85
C TYR A 349 3.98 22.61 -1.77
N SER A 350 3.43 22.69 -2.98
CA SER A 350 3.59 21.62 -3.95
C SER A 350 5.06 21.43 -4.34
N ILE A 351 5.44 20.20 -4.65
CA ILE A 351 6.75 19.85 -5.20
C ILE A 351 6.58 19.54 -6.68
N GLU A 352 7.42 20.11 -7.54
CA GLU A 352 7.52 19.70 -8.93
C GLU A 352 8.69 18.72 -9.09
N LEU A 353 8.47 17.56 -9.70
CA LEU A 353 9.57 16.60 -9.92
C LEU A 353 10.70 17.14 -10.81
N SER A 354 10.46 18.21 -11.57
CA SER A 354 11.51 18.95 -12.27
C SER A 354 12.51 19.64 -11.33
N ASP A 355 12.07 20.03 -10.14
CA ASP A 355 12.92 20.65 -9.13
C ASP A 355 13.83 19.59 -8.48
N ILE A 356 13.28 18.39 -8.23
CA ILE A 356 14.04 17.22 -7.78
C ILE A 356 15.09 16.82 -8.83
N SER A 357 14.71 16.77 -10.12
CA SER A 357 15.65 16.59 -11.25
C SER A 357 16.77 17.64 -11.29
N SER A 358 16.52 18.83 -10.73
CA SER A 358 17.47 19.94 -10.64
C SER A 358 18.26 19.96 -9.32
N GLY A 359 18.05 18.97 -8.44
CA GLY A 359 18.74 18.83 -7.16
C GLY A 359 18.18 19.68 -6.02
N ILE A 360 16.91 20.10 -6.11
CA ILE A 360 16.23 20.88 -5.07
C ILE A 360 15.26 19.94 -4.36
N GLY A 361 15.38 19.81 -3.03
CA GLY A 361 14.44 19.03 -2.21
C GLY A 361 14.48 17.51 -2.43
N GLY A 362 15.57 16.98 -3.00
CA GLY A 362 15.72 15.55 -3.26
C GLY A 362 16.74 15.23 -4.34
N PHE A 363 16.70 13.99 -4.84
CA PHE A 363 17.54 13.52 -5.95
C PHE A 363 16.83 12.45 -6.80
N VAL A 364 17.37 12.15 -7.98
CA VAL A 364 16.76 11.23 -8.94
C VAL A 364 17.69 10.04 -9.23
N ILE A 365 17.11 8.84 -9.22
CA ILE A 365 17.71 7.60 -9.70
C ILE A 365 17.16 7.35 -11.09
N ILE A 366 18.04 7.22 -12.08
CA ILE A 366 17.65 7.02 -13.49
C ILE A 366 17.92 5.56 -13.85
N GLY A 367 16.93 4.90 -14.46
CA GLY A 367 17.10 3.52 -14.91
C GLY A 367 18.17 3.38 -16.00
N GLU A 368 18.73 2.17 -16.09
CA GLU A 368 19.69 1.84 -17.14
C GLU A 368 18.99 1.59 -18.47
N SER A 369 19.65 1.93 -19.59
CA SER A 369 19.18 1.52 -20.91
C SER A 369 19.57 0.07 -21.16
N ALA A 370 18.63 -0.71 -21.69
CA ALA A 370 18.88 -2.06 -22.22
C ALA A 370 19.90 -2.07 -23.37
#